data_AF-A0A1I4AXG6-F1
#
_entry.id   AF-A0A1I4AXG6-F1
#
_cell.length_a   1.000
_cell.length_b   1.000
_cell.length_c   1.000
_cell.angle_alpha   90.00
_cell.angle_beta   90.00
_cell.angle_gamma   90.00
#
_symmetry.space_group_name_H-M   'P 1'
#
loop_
_entity.id
_entity.type
_entity.pdbx_description
1 polymer ?
#
loop_
_entity_poly.entity_id
_entity_poly.type
_entity_poly.pdbx_seq_one_letter_code
_entity_poly.pdbx_strand_id
1 'polypeptide(L)'
;MNIPILFLQRNHQEHVKYSLQQATVSNPSSRVILLGPEDCAPLCEGGVEHYLISNYTESASSFEAIYQHKSTNPYIYSLFNFLRWFILKDFMKQHNLSQCCVLDSDVLLYASIDSPRFHSFSMEFSWTSFCSLDRLDSFCSYVMKQFQNPTLYSRTVYYAERLGHGLLSDMVLCDLFHLDHPKLPKCFGLFSDCFFDHNVNCPLPSYLFQLEQLDGKKKVYLQSNQLYCKKIESGDFIRVCSLHFQGLAKPYMKHFVSPGFSAVSSPSHFDYQTSRWVPCSL
;
A
#
# COMPACT_ATOMS: atom_id res chain seq x y z
N MET A 1 -11.81 -18.07 -6.22
CA MET A 1 -12.08 -17.43 -4.92
C MET A 1 -11.59 -16.01 -5.05
N ASN A 2 -12.48 -15.02 -4.90
CA ASN A 2 -12.11 -13.62 -5.16
C ASN A 2 -11.52 -13.04 -3.88
N ILE A 3 -10.26 -12.63 -3.95
CA ILE A 3 -9.52 -12.10 -2.79
C ILE A 3 -10.07 -10.71 -2.47
N PRO A 4 -10.57 -10.46 -1.25
CA PRO A 4 -11.06 -9.14 -0.87
C PRO A 4 -9.91 -8.12 -0.84
N ILE A 5 -10.20 -6.91 -1.26
CA ILE A 5 -9.32 -5.75 -1.23
C ILE A 5 -9.73 -4.88 -0.05
N LEU A 6 -8.81 -4.62 0.88
CA LEU A 6 -9.10 -3.87 2.10
C LEU A 6 -8.28 -2.59 2.21
N PHE A 7 -8.95 -1.55 2.69
CA PHE A 7 -8.36 -0.27 3.09
C PHE A 7 -8.70 -0.01 4.56
N LEU A 8 -7.75 0.53 5.33
CA LEU A 8 -7.98 0.92 6.72
C LEU A 8 -7.77 2.42 6.88
N GLN A 9 -8.75 3.10 7.46
CA GLN A 9 -8.78 4.55 7.57
C GLN A 9 -9.10 4.99 8.99
N ARG A 10 -8.36 5.99 9.48
CA ARG A 10 -8.56 6.53 10.83
C ARG A 10 -9.58 7.68 10.87
N ASN A 11 -9.77 8.38 9.76
CA ASN A 11 -10.63 9.56 9.65
C ASN A 11 -10.98 9.85 8.19
N HIS A 12 -12.08 10.56 7.92
CA HIS A 12 -12.46 10.93 6.56
C HIS A 12 -11.35 11.69 5.81
N GLN A 13 -11.01 11.22 4.60
CA GLN A 13 -10.05 11.86 3.71
C GLN A 13 -10.52 11.71 2.25
N GLU A 14 -10.83 12.83 1.59
CA GLU A 14 -11.45 12.84 0.26
C GLU A 14 -10.71 12.04 -0.82
N HIS A 15 -9.38 11.94 -0.75
CA HIS A 15 -8.61 11.22 -1.76
C HIS A 15 -8.80 9.71 -1.74
N VAL A 16 -9.28 9.15 -0.62
CA VAL A 16 -9.44 7.70 -0.43
C VAL A 16 -10.47 7.14 -1.40
N LYS A 17 -11.50 7.92 -1.78
CA LYS A 17 -12.50 7.50 -2.78
C LYS A 17 -11.86 7.11 -4.12
N TYR A 18 -10.75 7.74 -4.49
CA TYR A 18 -10.05 7.42 -5.75
C TYR A 18 -9.41 6.04 -5.70
N SER A 19 -8.83 5.64 -4.57
CA SER A 19 -8.27 4.31 -4.36
C SER A 19 -9.35 3.24 -4.35
N LEU A 20 -10.46 3.51 -3.66
CA LEU A 20 -11.62 2.61 -3.62
C LEU A 20 -12.21 2.40 -5.02
N GLN A 21 -12.49 3.50 -5.74
CA GLN A 21 -13.02 3.46 -7.10
C GLN A 21 -12.06 2.76 -8.07
N GLN A 22 -10.77 3.05 -7.98
CA GLN A 22 -9.79 2.43 -8.87
C GLN A 22 -9.67 0.92 -8.60
N ALA A 23 -9.74 0.48 -7.35
CA ALA A 23 -9.75 -0.94 -6.99
C ALA A 23 -11.00 -1.66 -7.53
N THR A 24 -12.19 -1.06 -7.46
CA THR A 24 -13.41 -1.68 -8.04
C THR A 24 -13.32 -1.80 -9.55
N VAL A 25 -12.71 -0.83 -10.23
CA VAL A 25 -12.52 -0.86 -11.70
C VAL A 25 -11.53 -1.93 -12.13
N SER A 26 -10.38 -2.06 -11.45
CA SER A 26 -9.35 -3.03 -11.82
C SER A 26 -9.68 -4.45 -11.36
N ASN A 27 -10.56 -4.61 -10.36
CA ASN A 27 -10.93 -5.90 -9.76
C ASN A 27 -12.45 -6.00 -9.53
N PRO A 28 -13.27 -6.00 -10.60
CA PRO A 28 -14.74 -5.93 -10.50
C PRO A 28 -15.37 -7.17 -9.86
N SER A 29 -14.64 -8.29 -9.81
CA SER A 29 -15.05 -9.53 -9.16
C SER A 29 -14.73 -9.55 -7.66
N SER A 30 -13.83 -8.69 -7.19
CA SER A 30 -13.38 -8.67 -5.79
C SER A 30 -14.24 -7.74 -4.94
N ARG A 31 -14.48 -8.15 -3.69
CA ARG A 31 -15.04 -7.25 -2.68
C ARG A 31 -14.02 -6.16 -2.37
N VAL A 32 -14.44 -4.90 -2.44
CA VAL A 32 -13.64 -3.76 -1.99
C VAL A 32 -14.22 -3.26 -0.68
N ILE A 33 -13.40 -3.24 0.37
CA ILE A 33 -13.84 -3.03 1.74
C ILE A 33 -13.04 -1.89 2.37
N LEU A 34 -13.73 -0.92 2.97
CA LEU A 34 -13.16 0.12 3.80
C LEU A 34 -13.48 -0.16 5.28
N LEU A 35 -12.44 -0.31 6.10
CA LEU A 35 -12.54 -0.29 7.56
C LEU A 35 -12.25 1.14 8.02
N GLY A 36 -13.27 1.83 8.52
CA GLY A 36 -13.12 3.21 8.97
C GLY A 36 -14.14 3.62 10.02
N PRO A 37 -13.98 4.81 10.63
CA PRO A 37 -15.05 5.45 11.40
C PRO A 37 -16.26 5.80 10.52
N GLU A 38 -17.39 6.13 11.16
CA GLU A 38 -18.66 6.42 10.50
C GLU A 38 -18.57 7.55 9.45
N ASP A 39 -17.75 8.56 9.69
CA ASP A 39 -17.52 9.68 8.77
C ASP A 39 -16.86 9.27 7.44
N CYS A 40 -16.29 8.06 7.36
CA CYS A 40 -15.73 7.50 6.13
C CYS A 40 -16.77 6.82 5.24
N ALA A 41 -17.98 6.52 5.74
CA ALA A 41 -19.02 5.85 4.98
C ALA A 41 -19.38 6.55 3.64
N PRO A 42 -19.43 7.89 3.55
CA PRO A 42 -19.68 8.60 2.28
C PRO A 42 -18.62 8.37 1.19
N LEU A 43 -17.44 7.83 1.52
CA LEU A 43 -16.40 7.49 0.54
C LEU A 43 -16.72 6.18 -0.20
N CYS A 44 -17.63 5.37 0.33
CA CYS A 44 -17.94 4.02 -0.14
C CYS A 44 -19.07 4.05 -1.18
N GLU A 45 -18.73 4.44 -2.41
CA GLU A 45 -19.63 4.40 -3.56
C GLU A 45 -19.36 3.16 -4.45
N GLY A 46 -20.26 2.85 -5.39
CA GLY A 46 -19.97 1.87 -6.45
C GLY A 46 -19.77 0.43 -5.99
N GLY A 47 -20.47 0.00 -4.92
CA GLY A 47 -20.39 -1.36 -4.40
C GLY A 47 -19.26 -1.59 -3.38
N VAL A 48 -18.59 -0.53 -2.94
CA VAL A 48 -17.62 -0.59 -1.83
C VAL A 48 -18.37 -0.84 -0.51
N GLU A 49 -17.88 -1.80 0.27
CA GLU A 49 -18.42 -2.12 1.58
C GLU A 49 -17.74 -1.26 2.66
N HIS A 50 -18.52 -0.80 3.64
CA HIS A 50 -18.00 -0.08 4.81
C HIS A 50 -18.24 -0.88 6.08
N TYR A 51 -17.20 -0.99 6.91
CA TYR A 51 -17.34 -1.53 8.27
C TYR A 51 -16.70 -0.58 9.29
N LEU A 52 -17.36 -0.45 10.44
CA LEU A 52 -16.84 0.35 11.55
C LEU A 52 -15.57 -0.28 12.11
N ILE A 53 -14.47 0.44 12.02
CA ILE A 53 -13.16 -0.02 12.50
C ILE A 53 -13.16 -0.31 14.01
N SER A 54 -14.02 0.38 14.77
CA SER A 54 -14.20 0.20 16.21
C SER A 54 -14.72 -1.18 16.60
N ASN A 55 -15.29 -1.94 15.67
CA ASN A 55 -15.81 -3.29 15.93
C ASN A 55 -14.71 -4.36 15.98
N TYR A 56 -13.47 -4.03 15.62
CA TYR A 56 -12.38 -4.99 15.43
C TYR A 56 -11.12 -4.57 16.20
N THR A 57 -11.27 -4.20 17.48
CA THR A 57 -10.18 -3.60 18.28
C THR A 57 -9.62 -4.51 19.36
N GLU A 58 -10.13 -5.73 19.54
CA GLU A 58 -9.78 -6.60 20.67
C GLU A 58 -8.27 -6.83 20.81
N SER A 59 -7.61 -7.30 19.74
CA SER A 59 -6.17 -7.54 19.77
C SER A 59 -5.36 -6.26 19.59
N ALA A 60 -5.96 -5.22 19.00
CA ALA A 60 -5.35 -3.91 18.87
C ALA A 60 -5.18 -3.23 20.24
N SER A 61 -6.20 -3.26 21.10
CA SER A 61 -6.15 -2.74 22.47
C SER A 61 -5.10 -3.45 23.33
N SER A 62 -4.89 -4.75 23.10
CA SER A 62 -3.83 -5.51 23.77
C SER A 62 -2.42 -4.99 23.41
N PHE A 63 -2.20 -4.61 22.15
CA PHE A 63 -0.94 -3.99 21.72
C PHE A 63 -0.81 -2.54 22.20
N GLU A 64 -1.88 -1.76 22.14
CA GLU A 64 -1.90 -0.37 22.59
C GLU A 64 -1.39 -0.22 24.03
N ALA A 65 -1.78 -1.14 24.92
CA ALA A 65 -1.36 -1.15 26.33
C ALA A 65 0.15 -1.29 26.54
N ILE A 66 0.90 -1.82 25.57
CA ILE A 66 2.35 -2.03 25.64
C ILE A 66 3.12 -1.14 24.65
N TYR A 67 2.42 -0.30 23.88
CA TYR A 67 3.03 0.53 22.87
C TYR A 67 3.94 1.59 23.50
N GLN A 68 5.17 1.65 23.00
CA GLN A 68 6.16 2.65 23.40
C GLN A 68 6.44 3.57 22.22
N HIS A 69 6.15 4.86 22.40
CA HIS A 69 6.30 5.83 21.33
C HIS A 69 7.76 6.25 21.15
N LYS A 70 8.33 5.90 19.98
CA LYS A 70 9.68 6.30 19.54
C LYS A 70 9.64 6.78 18.09
N SER A 71 8.86 7.80 17.80
CA SER A 71 8.77 8.42 16.48
C SER A 71 8.69 9.93 16.62
N THR A 72 9.08 10.68 15.58
CA THR A 72 8.84 12.12 15.49
C THR A 72 7.46 12.43 14.94
N ASN A 73 6.80 11.43 14.35
CA ASN A 73 5.41 11.55 13.92
C ASN A 73 4.48 11.60 15.14
N PRO A 74 3.29 12.23 15.05
CA PRO A 74 2.34 12.27 16.15
C PRO A 74 2.02 10.89 16.73
N TYR A 75 1.84 10.83 18.05
CA TYR A 75 1.56 9.59 18.80
C TYR A 75 0.45 8.76 18.16
N ILE A 76 -0.73 9.37 17.95
CA ILE A 76 -1.91 8.67 17.44
C ILE A 76 -1.68 8.14 16.01
N TYR A 77 -0.97 8.91 15.17
CA TYR A 77 -0.62 8.47 13.82
C TYR A 77 0.32 7.26 13.87
N SER A 78 1.39 7.34 14.65
CA SER A 78 2.37 6.27 14.76
C SER A 78 1.78 5.00 15.37
N LEU A 79 0.94 5.15 16.40
CA LEU A 79 0.23 4.03 17.02
C LEU A 79 -0.71 3.35 16.02
N PHE A 80 -1.52 4.11 15.27
CA PHE A 80 -2.45 3.57 14.29
C PHE A 80 -1.76 2.71 13.22
N ASN A 81 -0.56 3.09 12.78
CA ASN A 81 0.23 2.31 11.82
C ASN A 81 0.54 0.89 12.32
N PHE A 82 0.65 0.68 13.64
CA PHE A 82 0.72 -0.67 14.20
C PHE A 82 -0.66 -1.30 14.37
N LEU A 83 -1.62 -0.56 14.95
CA LEU A 83 -2.95 -1.08 15.27
C LEU A 83 -3.69 -1.61 14.04
N ARG A 84 -3.49 -1.02 12.86
CA ARG A 84 -4.14 -1.46 11.61
C ARG A 84 -3.93 -2.96 11.31
N TRP A 85 -2.79 -3.53 11.67
CA TRP A 85 -2.50 -4.96 11.45
C TRP A 85 -3.29 -5.86 12.40
N PHE A 86 -3.43 -5.45 13.66
CA PHE A 86 -4.25 -6.14 14.65
C PHE A 86 -5.74 -6.05 14.32
N ILE A 87 -6.20 -4.87 13.89
CA ILE A 87 -7.57 -4.62 13.44
C ILE A 87 -7.90 -5.48 12.21
N LEU A 88 -7.00 -5.51 11.22
CA LEU A 88 -7.16 -6.35 10.04
C LEU A 88 -7.29 -7.83 10.42
N LYS A 89 -6.47 -8.30 11.37
CA LYS A 89 -6.51 -9.69 11.84
C LYS A 89 -7.85 -10.01 12.48
N ASP A 90 -8.35 -9.15 13.35
CA ASP A 90 -9.62 -9.37 14.06
C ASP A 90 -10.79 -9.33 13.07
N PHE A 91 -10.76 -8.41 12.10
CA PHE A 91 -11.71 -8.40 10.98
C PHE A 91 -11.71 -9.70 10.19
N MET A 92 -10.52 -10.17 9.77
CA MET A 92 -10.39 -11.41 8.99
C MET A 92 -10.91 -12.62 9.77
N LYS A 93 -10.62 -12.72 11.08
CA LYS A 93 -11.14 -13.79 11.95
C LYS A 93 -12.67 -13.76 12.03
N GLN A 94 -13.25 -12.60 12.31
CA GLN A 94 -14.69 -12.45 12.48
C GLN A 94 -15.48 -12.71 11.19
N HIS A 95 -14.89 -12.41 10.03
CA HIS A 95 -15.51 -12.60 8.71
C HIS A 95 -15.08 -13.88 7.99
N ASN A 96 -14.35 -14.78 8.67
CA ASN A 96 -13.85 -16.05 8.12
C ASN A 96 -13.03 -15.87 6.81
N LEU A 97 -12.23 -14.81 6.73
CA LEU A 97 -11.36 -14.54 5.58
C LEU A 97 -10.00 -15.20 5.80
N SER A 98 -9.65 -16.14 4.91
CA SER A 98 -8.32 -16.78 4.95
C SER A 98 -7.22 -15.93 4.32
N GLN A 99 -7.58 -15.01 3.43
CA GLN A 99 -6.66 -14.16 2.69
C GLN A 99 -7.30 -12.83 2.26
N CYS A 100 -6.46 -11.82 2.06
CA CYS A 100 -6.86 -10.53 1.51
C CYS A 100 -5.69 -9.83 0.80
N CYS A 101 -5.99 -8.77 0.06
CA CYS A 101 -5.03 -7.77 -0.39
C CYS A 101 -5.30 -6.47 0.35
N VAL A 102 -4.36 -5.99 1.15
CA VAL A 102 -4.46 -4.69 1.85
C VAL A 102 -3.72 -3.63 1.05
N LEU A 103 -4.29 -2.44 0.95
CA LEU A 103 -3.64 -1.28 0.35
C LEU A 103 -3.70 -0.08 1.29
N ASP A 104 -2.67 0.77 1.22
CA ASP A 104 -2.75 2.09 1.80
C ASP A 104 -3.74 2.97 1.01
N SER A 105 -4.33 3.94 1.71
CA SER A 105 -5.45 4.72 1.22
C SER A 105 -5.07 5.71 0.10
N ASP A 106 -3.77 5.93 -0.12
CA ASP A 106 -3.17 6.74 -1.19
C ASP A 106 -2.50 5.91 -2.29
N VAL A 107 -2.89 4.64 -2.45
CA VAL A 107 -2.45 3.74 -3.52
C VAL A 107 -3.56 3.47 -4.53
N LEU A 108 -3.27 3.70 -5.80
CA LEU A 108 -4.15 3.33 -6.92
C LEU A 108 -3.71 2.01 -7.54
N LEU A 109 -4.63 1.04 -7.62
CA LEU A 109 -4.39 -0.32 -8.12
C LEU A 109 -4.91 -0.51 -9.55
N TYR A 110 -4.01 -0.84 -10.48
CA TYR A 110 -4.33 -1.04 -11.90
C TYR A 110 -4.32 -2.51 -12.32
N ALA A 111 -3.54 -3.35 -11.63
CA ALA A 111 -3.49 -4.77 -11.94
C ALA A 111 -4.65 -5.54 -11.30
N SER A 112 -5.07 -6.61 -11.97
CA SER A 112 -5.90 -7.64 -11.35
C SER A 112 -5.07 -8.43 -10.33
N ILE A 113 -5.59 -8.58 -9.11
CA ILE A 113 -4.93 -9.27 -8.00
C ILE A 113 -5.14 -10.79 -8.04
N ASP A 114 -5.89 -11.29 -9.01
CA ASP A 114 -6.17 -12.73 -9.16
C ASP A 114 -4.94 -13.51 -9.64
N SER A 115 -3.91 -12.82 -10.14
CA SER A 115 -2.68 -13.49 -10.59
C SER A 115 -1.89 -14.08 -9.41
N PRO A 116 -1.70 -15.41 -9.35
CA PRO A 116 -1.03 -16.05 -8.21
C PRO A 116 0.41 -15.60 -7.99
N ARG A 117 1.06 -15.08 -9.05
CA ARG A 117 2.41 -14.53 -8.95
C ARG A 117 2.51 -13.35 -7.99
N PHE A 118 1.40 -12.64 -7.74
CA PHE A 118 1.37 -11.52 -6.81
C PHE A 118 1.19 -11.96 -5.36
N HIS A 119 0.71 -13.18 -5.10
CA HIS A 119 0.38 -13.66 -3.74
C HIS A 119 1.62 -13.97 -2.90
N SER A 120 2.81 -14.01 -3.50
CA SER A 120 4.06 -14.10 -2.76
C SER A 120 4.39 -12.81 -2.00
N PHE A 121 3.78 -11.69 -2.38
CA PHE A 121 4.03 -10.40 -1.75
C PHE A 121 3.24 -10.30 -0.44
N SER A 122 3.89 -10.49 0.71
CA SER A 122 3.20 -10.49 2.00
C SER A 122 4.00 -9.79 3.09
N MET A 123 3.42 -8.78 3.72
CA MET A 123 4.02 -8.00 4.81
C MET A 123 5.35 -7.32 4.42
N GLU A 124 5.64 -7.10 3.14
CA GLU A 124 6.88 -6.44 2.71
C GLU A 124 6.71 -4.90 2.64
N PHE A 125 7.81 -4.21 2.30
CA PHE A 125 7.87 -2.76 2.13
C PHE A 125 7.22 -2.26 0.81
N SER A 126 6.01 -2.73 0.54
CA SER A 126 5.13 -2.17 -0.48
C SER A 126 3.75 -1.93 0.11
N TRP A 127 3.14 -0.84 -0.35
CA TRP A 127 1.85 -0.32 0.13
C TRP A 127 0.66 -1.11 -0.45
N THR A 128 0.91 -2.32 -0.93
CA THR A 128 -0.05 -3.28 -1.46
C THR A 128 0.36 -4.67 -1.01
N SER A 129 -0.22 -5.21 0.06
CA SER A 129 0.20 -6.48 0.69
C SER A 129 -0.85 -7.58 0.59
N PHE A 130 -0.49 -8.75 0.07
CA PHE A 130 -1.32 -9.95 0.16
C PHE A 130 -1.07 -10.61 1.52
N CYS A 131 -2.11 -10.70 2.35
CA CYS A 131 -2.00 -11.24 3.69
C CYS A 131 -2.91 -12.45 3.83
N SER A 132 -2.33 -13.61 4.16
CA SER A 132 -3.10 -14.71 4.73
C SER A 132 -3.34 -14.45 6.22
N LEU A 133 -4.42 -15.02 6.75
CA LEU A 133 -4.73 -14.91 8.18
C LEU A 133 -3.59 -15.44 9.05
N ASP A 134 -3.03 -16.60 8.68
CA ASP A 134 -1.91 -17.22 9.41
C ASP A 134 -0.66 -16.34 9.41
N ARG A 135 -0.37 -15.69 8.28
CA ARG A 135 0.76 -14.77 8.15
C ARG A 135 0.57 -13.55 9.04
N LEU A 136 -0.63 -12.98 9.03
CA LEU A 136 -0.97 -11.81 9.81
C LEU A 136 -0.96 -12.10 11.31
N ASP A 137 -1.45 -13.28 11.72
CA ASP A 137 -1.38 -13.74 13.11
C ASP A 137 0.06 -13.93 13.58
N SER A 138 0.91 -14.53 12.72
CA SER A 138 2.36 -14.65 12.97
C SER A 138 3.05 -13.30 13.11
N PHE A 139 2.70 -12.33 12.25
CA PHE A 139 3.26 -10.98 12.30
C PHE A 139 2.81 -10.23 13.55
N CYS A 140 1.52 -10.22 13.88
CA CYS A 140 1.01 -9.59 15.10
C CYS A 140 1.67 -10.19 16.37
N SER A 141 1.83 -11.52 16.41
CA SER A 141 2.53 -12.20 17.51
C SER A 141 4.00 -11.79 17.60
N TYR A 142 4.67 -11.64 16.45
CA TYR A 142 6.03 -11.13 16.39
C TYR A 142 6.12 -9.70 16.92
N VAL A 143 5.22 -8.80 16.49
CA VAL A 143 5.15 -7.41 16.96
C VAL A 143 4.95 -7.34 18.47
N MET A 144 4.00 -8.10 19.03
CA MET A 144 3.78 -8.18 20.47
C MET A 144 5.06 -8.57 21.21
N LYS A 145 5.75 -9.62 20.73
CA LYS A 145 6.99 -10.13 21.33
C LYS A 145 8.11 -9.08 21.32
N GLN A 146 8.22 -8.28 20.25
CA GLN A 146 9.23 -7.21 20.16
C GLN A 146 9.01 -6.13 21.23
N PHE A 147 7.76 -5.78 21.56
CA PHE A 147 7.46 -4.73 22.55
C PHE A 147 7.43 -5.25 24.00
N GLN A 148 7.09 -6.53 24.22
CA GLN A 148 7.01 -7.12 25.57
C GLN A 148 8.36 -7.53 26.14
N ASN A 149 9.32 -7.90 25.29
CA ASN A 149 10.64 -8.35 25.73
C ASN A 149 11.66 -7.21 25.63
N PRO A 150 12.27 -6.74 26.74
CA PRO A 150 13.20 -5.62 26.73
C PRO A 150 14.40 -5.80 25.79
N THR A 151 14.96 -7.01 25.69
CA THR A 151 16.10 -7.30 24.80
C THR A 151 15.71 -7.18 23.33
N LEU A 152 14.56 -7.72 22.95
CA LEU A 152 14.04 -7.65 21.59
C LEU A 152 13.62 -6.21 21.22
N TYR A 153 13.03 -5.48 22.17
CA TYR A 153 12.72 -4.08 22.00
C TYR A 153 13.97 -3.24 21.76
N SER A 154 15.02 -3.42 22.57
CA SER A 154 16.31 -2.73 22.38
C SER A 154 16.93 -3.06 21.01
N ARG A 155 16.85 -4.32 20.56
CA ARG A 155 17.29 -4.70 19.20
C ARG A 155 16.49 -3.98 18.12
N THR A 156 15.17 -3.89 18.29
CA THR A 156 14.28 -3.20 17.35
C THR A 156 14.62 -1.72 17.24
N VAL A 157 14.82 -1.04 18.38
CA VAL A 157 15.22 0.37 18.42
C VAL A 157 16.60 0.57 17.77
N TYR A 158 17.58 -0.25 18.12
CA TYR A 158 18.91 -0.20 17.51
C TYR A 158 18.85 -0.39 15.98
N TYR A 159 18.02 -1.31 15.51
CA TYR A 159 17.82 -1.52 14.08
C TYR A 159 17.17 -0.31 13.40
N ALA A 160 16.15 0.31 14.01
CA ALA A 160 15.54 1.54 13.51
C ALA A 160 16.54 2.71 13.41
N GLU A 161 17.44 2.84 14.38
CA GLU A 161 18.55 3.83 14.36
C GLU A 161 19.50 3.59 13.20
N ARG A 162 19.84 2.32 12.93
CA ARG A 162 20.72 1.96 11.80
C ARG A 162 20.13 2.19 10.42
N LEU A 163 18.80 2.21 10.29
CA LEU A 163 18.12 2.58 9.05
C LEU A 163 18.19 4.09 8.74
N GLY A 164 18.77 4.89 9.65
CA GLY A 164 19.10 6.29 9.40
C GLY A 164 17.99 7.28 9.76
N HIS A 165 16.76 6.82 10.00
CA HIS A 165 15.67 7.68 10.48
C HIS A 165 15.46 7.60 12.00
N GLY A 166 15.89 6.53 12.69
CA GLY A 166 15.74 6.38 14.15
C GLY A 166 14.31 6.19 14.66
N LEU A 167 13.31 6.36 13.79
CA LEU A 167 11.91 6.23 14.13
C LEU A 167 11.45 4.78 14.13
N LEU A 168 10.85 4.34 15.22
CA LEU A 168 10.14 3.08 15.32
C LEU A 168 8.79 3.20 14.59
N SER A 169 8.60 2.35 13.57
CA SER A 169 7.37 2.23 12.79
C SER A 169 7.04 0.77 12.52
N ASP A 170 5.83 0.50 12.06
CA ASP A 170 5.40 -0.83 11.62
C ASP A 170 6.26 -1.32 10.45
N MET A 171 6.72 -0.42 9.58
CA MET A 171 7.65 -0.74 8.48
C MET A 171 8.97 -1.33 8.97
N VAL A 172 9.54 -0.79 10.06
CA VAL A 172 10.75 -1.34 10.68
C VAL A 172 10.52 -2.78 11.12
N LEU A 173 9.34 -3.06 11.69
CA LEU A 173 8.99 -4.41 12.09
C LEU A 173 8.68 -5.33 10.91
N CYS A 174 8.10 -4.84 9.82
CA CYS A 174 7.92 -5.61 8.59
C CYS A 174 9.27 -6.08 8.02
N ASP A 175 10.28 -5.21 7.99
CA ASP A 175 11.60 -5.59 7.49
C ASP A 175 12.33 -6.53 8.45
N LEU A 176 12.32 -6.24 9.75
CA LEU A 176 12.86 -7.15 10.78
C LEU A 176 12.17 -8.52 10.77
N PHE A 177 10.85 -8.56 10.61
CA PHE A 177 10.10 -9.80 10.50
C PHE A 177 10.62 -10.65 9.35
N HIS A 178 10.89 -10.06 8.18
CA HIS A 178 11.46 -10.81 7.08
C HIS A 178 12.93 -11.20 7.30
N LEU A 179 13.74 -10.36 7.94
CA LEU A 179 15.13 -10.69 8.27
C LEU A 179 15.20 -11.91 9.20
N ASP A 180 14.26 -12.02 10.15
CA ASP A 180 14.16 -13.15 11.08
C ASP A 180 13.50 -14.39 10.45
N HIS A 181 12.89 -14.24 9.26
CA HIS A 181 12.24 -15.32 8.52
C HIS A 181 12.74 -15.38 7.07
N PRO A 182 14.01 -15.74 6.81
CA PRO A 182 14.64 -15.65 5.48
C PRO A 182 14.05 -16.58 4.42
N LYS A 183 13.17 -17.52 4.82
CA LYS A 183 12.42 -18.38 3.89
C LYS A 183 11.23 -17.67 3.25
N LEU A 184 10.86 -16.48 3.74
CA LEU A 184 9.79 -15.69 3.14
C LEU A 184 10.29 -15.05 1.86
N PRO A 185 9.54 -15.19 0.75
CA PRO A 185 9.88 -14.49 -0.48
C PRO A 185 9.88 -12.98 -0.24
N LYS A 186 10.79 -12.28 -0.92
CA LYS A 186 10.76 -10.82 -1.06
C LYS A 186 10.83 -10.49 -2.54
N CYS A 187 9.89 -9.70 -3.05
CA CYS A 187 9.99 -9.17 -4.42
C CYS A 187 10.05 -7.64 -4.46
N PHE A 188 9.82 -6.93 -3.35
CA PHE A 188 9.81 -5.47 -3.29
C PHE A 188 8.85 -4.83 -4.32
N GLY A 189 7.79 -5.55 -4.67
CA GLY A 189 6.83 -5.13 -5.68
C GLY A 189 7.35 -5.21 -7.13
N LEU A 190 8.51 -5.80 -7.39
CA LEU A 190 9.12 -5.86 -8.73
C LEU A 190 8.91 -7.23 -9.37
N PHE A 191 8.45 -7.22 -10.62
CA PHE A 191 8.28 -8.39 -11.47
C PHE A 191 8.96 -8.13 -12.82
N SER A 192 9.16 -9.20 -13.60
CA SER A 192 9.86 -9.11 -14.89
C SER A 192 9.23 -8.13 -15.88
N ASP A 193 7.89 -8.02 -15.87
CA ASP A 193 7.08 -7.23 -16.82
C ASP A 193 6.34 -6.06 -16.16
N CYS A 194 6.32 -5.97 -14.83
CA CYS A 194 5.54 -4.97 -14.12
C CYS A 194 6.05 -4.66 -12.72
N PHE A 195 5.52 -3.61 -12.09
CA PHE A 195 5.85 -3.29 -10.70
C PHE A 195 4.69 -2.66 -9.92
N PHE A 196 4.66 -2.90 -8.63
CA PHE A 196 3.88 -2.15 -7.65
C PHE A 196 4.76 -1.01 -7.14
N ASP A 197 4.32 0.22 -7.37
CA ASP A 197 5.13 1.38 -7.05
C ASP A 197 5.29 1.56 -5.54
N HIS A 198 6.53 1.79 -5.11
CA HIS A 198 6.79 2.15 -3.73
C HIS A 198 6.36 3.59 -3.44
N ASN A 199 6.62 4.55 -4.33
CA ASN A 199 6.22 5.95 -4.15
C ASN A 199 6.51 6.71 -5.45
N VAL A 200 5.53 7.43 -5.98
CA VAL A 200 5.67 8.16 -7.25
C VAL A 200 6.73 9.26 -7.16
N ASN A 201 7.00 9.77 -5.94
CA ASN A 201 7.99 10.80 -5.66
C ASN A 201 9.42 10.26 -5.50
N CYS A 202 9.60 8.94 -5.47
CA CYS A 202 10.92 8.34 -5.25
C CYS A 202 11.38 7.62 -6.52
N PRO A 203 12.66 7.70 -6.90
CA PRO A 203 13.21 6.76 -7.87
C PRO A 203 13.18 5.33 -7.31
N LEU A 204 13.37 4.34 -8.19
CA LEU A 204 13.66 2.99 -7.73
C LEU A 204 15.04 2.96 -7.05
N PRO A 205 15.31 1.99 -6.16
CA PRO A 205 16.65 1.79 -5.59
C PRO A 205 17.75 1.80 -6.67
N SER A 206 18.90 2.41 -6.38
CA SER A 206 19.98 2.66 -7.35
C SER A 206 20.63 1.39 -7.93
N TYR A 207 20.46 0.24 -7.26
CA TYR A 207 20.94 -1.05 -7.74
C TYR A 207 19.98 -1.75 -8.73
N LEU A 208 18.86 -1.10 -9.06
CA LEU A 208 17.89 -1.54 -10.07
C LEU A 208 17.94 -0.63 -11.30
N PHE A 209 17.21 -1.00 -12.35
CA PHE A 209 16.98 -0.11 -13.49
C PHE A 209 16.27 1.18 -13.02
N GLN A 210 16.58 2.29 -13.68
CA GLN A 210 16.01 3.58 -13.38
C GLN A 210 14.86 3.92 -14.32
N LEU A 211 13.90 4.70 -13.83
CA LEU A 211 12.73 5.12 -14.59
C LEU A 211 12.86 6.61 -14.95
N GLU A 212 12.40 6.99 -16.14
CA GLU A 212 12.30 8.40 -16.52
C GLU A 212 11.54 9.20 -15.43
N GLN A 213 12.05 10.40 -15.14
CA GLN A 213 11.46 11.30 -14.15
C GLN A 213 10.93 12.56 -14.83
N LEU A 214 9.89 13.15 -14.25
CA LEU A 214 9.33 14.45 -14.62
C LEU A 214 8.94 15.17 -13.33
N ASP A 215 9.43 16.40 -13.14
CA ASP A 215 9.16 17.23 -11.95
C ASP A 215 9.41 16.52 -10.61
N GLY A 216 10.53 15.79 -10.54
CA GLY A 216 10.94 15.03 -9.36
C GLY A 216 10.04 13.84 -9.02
N LYS A 217 9.24 13.37 -9.99
CA LYS A 217 8.37 12.19 -9.87
C LYS A 217 8.63 11.23 -11.02
N LYS A 218 8.25 9.97 -10.85
CA LYS A 218 8.23 9.00 -11.96
C LYS A 218 7.37 9.56 -13.09
N LYS A 219 7.91 9.60 -14.30
CA LYS A 219 7.15 9.97 -15.49
C LYS A 219 6.23 8.82 -15.87
N VAL A 220 4.93 9.06 -15.81
CA VAL A 220 3.92 8.04 -16.09
C VAL A 220 3.32 8.27 -17.47
N TYR A 221 3.28 7.18 -18.24
CA TYR A 221 2.72 7.10 -19.56
C TYR A 221 1.40 6.33 -19.54
N LEU A 222 0.46 6.75 -20.36
CA LEU A 222 -0.81 6.10 -20.60
C LEU A 222 -0.89 5.69 -22.06
N GLN A 223 -1.13 4.40 -22.30
CA GLN A 223 -1.39 3.85 -23.62
C GLN A 223 -2.41 2.73 -23.50
N SER A 224 -3.45 2.77 -24.34
CA SER A 224 -4.49 1.73 -24.40
C SER A 224 -5.07 1.39 -23.02
N ASN A 225 -5.41 2.42 -22.23
CA ASN A 225 -5.96 2.31 -20.88
C ASN A 225 -5.05 1.63 -19.84
N GLN A 226 -3.75 1.51 -20.13
CA GLN A 226 -2.74 0.93 -19.24
C GLN A 226 -1.62 1.94 -18.96
N LEU A 227 -1.18 1.97 -17.71
CA LEU A 227 -0.07 2.80 -17.27
C LEU A 227 1.28 2.09 -17.40
N TYR A 228 2.28 2.89 -17.78
CA TYR A 228 3.66 2.47 -17.95
C TYR A 228 4.63 3.51 -17.37
N CYS A 229 5.82 3.06 -17.01
CA CYS A 229 7.00 3.91 -16.88
C CYS A 229 8.06 3.46 -17.87
N LYS A 230 8.94 4.36 -18.29
CA LYS A 230 10.01 4.06 -19.24
C LYS A 230 11.34 3.88 -18.53
N LYS A 231 12.05 2.78 -18.82
CA LYS A 231 13.40 2.52 -18.31
C LYS A 231 14.39 3.43 -19.02
N ILE A 232 15.28 4.08 -18.26
CA ILE A 232 16.27 5.00 -18.82
C ILE A 232 17.30 4.23 -19.65
N GLU A 233 17.72 3.07 -19.16
CA GLU A 233 18.86 2.33 -19.72
C GLU A 233 18.54 1.65 -21.04
N SER A 234 17.36 1.03 -21.16
CA SER A 234 16.96 0.31 -22.37
C SER A 234 15.97 1.07 -23.25
N GLY A 235 15.30 2.09 -22.70
CA GLY A 235 14.17 2.75 -23.37
C GLY A 235 12.87 1.93 -23.35
N ASP A 236 12.87 0.73 -22.78
CA ASP A 236 11.68 -0.12 -22.71
C ASP A 236 10.64 0.42 -21.73
N PHE A 237 9.38 0.14 -22.01
CA PHE A 237 8.28 0.39 -21.09
C PHE A 237 8.09 -0.79 -20.12
N ILE A 238 7.85 -0.48 -18.85
CA ILE A 238 7.44 -1.43 -17.83
C ILE A 238 6.05 -1.07 -17.32
N ARG A 239 5.18 -2.08 -17.20
CA ARG A 239 3.79 -1.90 -16.80
C ARG A 239 3.69 -1.55 -15.32
N VAL A 240 2.80 -0.61 -15.01
CA VAL A 240 2.51 -0.20 -13.63
C VAL A 240 1.34 -1.01 -13.08
N CYS A 241 1.55 -1.75 -11.99
CA CYS A 241 0.50 -2.48 -11.26
C CYS A 241 -0.20 -1.60 -10.24
N SER A 242 0.54 -0.71 -9.57
CA SER A 242 -0.01 0.30 -8.66
C SER A 242 0.85 1.56 -8.66
N LEU A 243 0.26 2.69 -8.27
CA LEU A 243 0.96 3.97 -8.01
C LEU A 243 0.66 4.42 -6.59
N HIS A 244 1.69 4.81 -5.84
CA HIS A 244 1.55 5.32 -4.48
C HIS A 244 1.77 6.84 -4.44
N PHE A 245 0.72 7.57 -4.08
CA PHE A 245 0.66 9.03 -4.09
C PHE A 245 0.86 9.61 -2.69
N GLN A 246 1.95 9.26 -2.01
CA GLN A 246 2.21 9.76 -0.66
C GLN A 246 2.35 11.29 -0.60
N GLY A 247 1.87 11.88 0.50
CA GLY A 247 2.12 13.28 0.83
C GLY A 247 1.57 14.28 -0.21
N LEU A 248 2.44 15.12 -0.76
CA LEU A 248 2.05 16.16 -1.73
C LEU A 248 1.61 15.60 -3.09
N ALA A 249 1.73 14.28 -3.31
CA ALA A 249 1.26 13.65 -4.54
C ALA A 249 -0.24 13.28 -4.50
N LYS A 250 -0.87 13.24 -3.32
CA LYS A 250 -2.30 12.88 -3.15
C LYS A 250 -3.26 13.65 -4.08
N PRO A 251 -3.08 14.98 -4.31
CA PRO A 251 -3.96 15.72 -5.21
C PRO A 251 -3.98 15.20 -6.65
N TYR A 252 -2.93 14.48 -7.09
CA TYR A 252 -2.87 13.92 -8.44
C TYR A 252 -3.74 12.69 -8.63
N MET A 253 -4.10 11.97 -7.56
CA MET A 253 -4.84 10.69 -7.64
C MET A 253 -6.10 10.78 -8.52
N LYS A 254 -6.84 11.90 -8.44
CA LYS A 254 -8.06 12.13 -9.23
C LYS A 254 -7.85 12.07 -10.76
N HIS A 255 -6.63 12.32 -11.24
CA HIS A 255 -6.28 12.28 -12.66
C HIS A 255 -5.84 10.88 -13.13
N PHE A 256 -5.67 9.96 -12.18
CA PHE A 256 -5.12 8.63 -12.38
C PHE A 256 -6.16 7.52 -12.16
N VAL A 257 -7.45 7.86 -12.08
CA VAL A 257 -8.56 6.91 -11.99
C VAL A 257 -9.02 6.52 -13.39
N SER A 258 -9.08 5.21 -13.67
CA SER A 258 -9.20 4.63 -15.01
C SER A 258 -10.42 5.06 -15.83
N PRO A 259 -11.62 5.30 -15.25
CA PRO A 259 -12.71 5.93 -15.99
C PRO A 259 -12.35 7.27 -16.66
N GLY A 260 -11.32 7.96 -16.19
CA GLY A 260 -10.80 9.18 -16.83
C GLY A 260 -9.87 8.93 -18.02
N PHE A 261 -9.34 7.71 -18.18
CA PHE A 261 -8.39 7.38 -19.25
C PHE A 261 -9.05 7.19 -20.61
N SER A 262 -10.32 6.79 -20.66
CA SER A 262 -11.06 6.63 -21.92
C SER A 262 -11.21 7.94 -22.72
N ALA A 263 -11.00 9.09 -22.08
CA ALA A 263 -10.95 10.38 -22.75
C ALA A 263 -9.61 10.67 -23.48
N VAL A 264 -8.58 9.84 -23.26
CA VAL A 264 -7.25 10.01 -23.84
C VAL A 264 -7.13 9.11 -25.07
N SER A 265 -7.21 9.71 -26.26
CA SER A 265 -7.27 8.99 -27.54
C SER A 265 -5.90 8.62 -28.12
N SER A 266 -4.83 9.26 -27.67
CA SER A 266 -3.46 9.03 -28.14
C SER A 266 -2.53 8.71 -26.97
N PRO A 267 -1.43 7.98 -27.21
CA PRO A 267 -0.42 7.77 -26.19
C PRO A 267 0.02 9.09 -25.56
N SER A 268 0.04 9.14 -24.24
CA SER A 268 0.24 10.38 -23.50
C SER A 268 1.13 10.15 -22.27
N HIS A 269 1.73 11.21 -21.75
CA HIS A 269 2.33 11.21 -20.43
C HIS A 269 1.60 12.22 -19.53
N PHE A 270 1.65 12.02 -18.22
CA PHE A 270 1.05 12.97 -17.28
C PHE A 270 2.04 14.11 -16.97
N ASP A 271 1.62 15.33 -17.23
CA ASP A 271 2.32 16.56 -16.83
C ASP A 271 1.85 17.01 -15.45
N TYR A 272 2.75 16.95 -14.46
CA TYR A 272 2.46 17.28 -13.07
C TYR A 272 2.28 18.78 -12.81
N GLN A 273 2.80 19.67 -13.68
CA GLN A 273 2.63 21.12 -13.54
C GLN A 273 1.24 21.55 -13.98
N THR A 274 0.79 21.06 -15.14
CA THR A 274 -0.53 21.41 -15.68
C THR A 274 -1.64 20.48 -15.21
N SER A 275 -1.30 19.36 -14.57
CA SER A 275 -2.22 18.29 -14.15
C SER A 275 -3.04 17.73 -15.31
N ARG A 276 -2.39 17.49 -16.46
CA ARG A 276 -3.02 17.03 -17.71
C ARG A 276 -2.24 15.88 -18.35
N TRP A 277 -2.97 15.02 -19.04
CA TRP A 277 -2.39 14.05 -19.97
C TRP A 277 -2.00 14.79 -21.26
N VAL A 278 -0.71 14.76 -21.60
CA VAL A 278 -0.14 15.41 -22.77
C VAL A 278 0.23 14.36 -23.81
N PRO A 279 -0.29 14.46 -25.05
CA PRO A 279 0.06 13.54 -26.13
C PRO A 279 1.57 13.45 -26.36
N CYS A 280 2.04 12.25 -26.64
CA CYS A 280 3.43 11.98 -26.98
C CYS A 280 3.56 10.83 -27.97
N SER A 281 4.71 10.75 -28.64
CA SER A 281 5.15 9.56 -29.36
C SER A 281 5.80 8.60 -28.37
N LEU A 282 5.28 7.37 -28.27
CA LEU A 282 5.91 6.27 -27.51
C LEU A 282 6.76 5.40 -28.42
#